data_AF-A0A7C3R4S2-F1
#
_entry.id   AF-A0A7C3R4S2-F1
#
_cell.length_a   1.000
_cell.length_b   1.000
_cell.length_c   1.000
_cell.angle_alpha   90.00
_cell.angle_beta   90.00
_cell.angle_gamma   90.00
#
_symmetry.space_group_name_H-M   'P 1'
#
loop_
_entity.id
_entity.type
_entity.pdbx_description
1 polymer ?
#
loop_
_entity_poly.entity_id
_entity_poly.type
_entity_poly.pdbx_seq_one_letter_code
_entity_poly.pdbx_strand_id
1 'polypeptide(L)'
;MVPSESLFRKNAEIFGSGGLINRVLGKGSMTDVPELLVSRSGSLTMKVGHLTLHSLYDPEREGLSWARESVFQGKTEGSRGYLVAGLGLGHHVWALLSETSLPVYVLETDPRRIAFSWQCFEWHRYAGRLRFFCDVVDARNLPGGLMLLVHAPSEKLDPDAYGSLRVMIHDGRTSEVGLRFRVLVIPPVYGGSYPVAQAVARSLDRLGHRTTFLDMAPFEGALRAIGAQTSLDLHKMQLRGIFQGFLDELILARVIHEKPDLVIALAQAPVSPTLLSRLRKENIPVAYWFVEDFRLATYWESVAPLVTEFAVIQKEPFLSLLSDKKVNHATYLPLAADPAIFSPCSPPPDDRKRFGGPVTFMGAGYANRHHFLKNLVDFDLSIFGTEWNAGDPLYRYVREGGRRLSPQETALVFNSTTVNINLHSSVYHKGVNPDGDFVNPGPLRSHPAERFRWSTIVPSFRICLISEQSCQCTGTSPNAGNWSAIIWRMTRGGQRWPQDPAKGC
;
A
#
# COMPACT_ATOMS: atom_id res chain seq x y z
N MET A 1 14.56 34.30 31.41
CA MET A 1 13.48 33.58 30.69
C MET A 1 12.46 33.15 31.75
N VAL A 2 11.18 33.49 31.62
CA VAL A 2 10.13 33.07 32.58
C VAL A 2 9.15 32.17 31.83
N PRO A 3 8.76 31.00 32.37
CA PRO A 3 7.79 30.13 31.71
C PRO A 3 6.47 30.87 31.46
N SER A 4 5.96 30.78 30.23
CA SER A 4 4.78 31.53 29.78
C SER A 4 3.69 30.60 29.29
N GLU A 5 2.52 30.66 29.94
CA GLU A 5 1.31 29.94 29.54
C GLU A 5 0.81 30.40 28.16
N SER A 6 0.96 31.69 27.85
CA SER A 6 0.64 32.22 26.52
C SER A 6 1.53 31.60 25.44
N LEU A 7 2.82 31.39 25.76
CA LEU A 7 3.78 30.80 24.84
C LEU A 7 3.51 29.31 24.62
N PHE A 8 3.16 28.60 25.71
CA PHE A 8 2.74 27.21 25.63
C PHE A 8 1.57 27.05 24.66
N ARG A 9 0.52 27.87 24.77
CA ARG A 9 -0.65 27.81 23.87
C ARG A 9 -0.26 28.00 22.41
N LYS A 10 0.57 29.01 22.09
CA LYS A 10 1.04 29.23 20.72
C LYS A 10 1.80 28.03 20.15
N ASN A 11 2.67 27.43 20.94
CA ASN A 11 3.41 26.24 20.53
C ASN A 11 2.48 25.02 20.40
N ALA A 12 1.54 24.85 21.33
CA ALA A 12 0.55 23.78 21.32
C ALA A 12 -0.41 23.87 20.14
N GLU A 13 -0.83 25.06 19.72
CA GLU A 13 -1.65 25.24 18.51
C GLU A 13 -0.93 24.77 17.23
N ILE A 14 0.39 24.99 17.16
CA ILE A 14 1.19 24.66 15.98
C ILE A 14 1.66 23.19 15.97
N PHE A 15 2.15 22.70 17.10
CA PHE A 15 2.78 21.37 17.20
C PHE A 15 1.90 20.34 17.90
N GLY A 16 0.88 20.77 18.63
CA GLY A 16 -0.02 19.92 19.40
C GLY A 16 -1.18 19.36 18.61
N SER A 17 -0.90 18.63 17.52
CA SER A 17 -1.92 17.85 16.81
C SER A 17 -1.86 16.36 17.19
N GLY A 18 -3.00 15.67 17.10
CA GLY A 18 -3.09 14.21 17.27
C GLY A 18 -2.70 13.69 18.67
N GLY A 19 -2.01 12.54 18.71
CA GLY A 19 -1.64 11.88 19.97
C GLY A 19 -0.54 12.57 20.78
N LEU A 20 0.20 13.53 20.21
CA LEU A 20 1.27 14.25 20.92
C LEU A 20 0.69 15.19 21.97
N ILE A 21 -0.30 16.02 21.60
CA ILE A 21 -0.89 17.00 22.54
C ILE A 21 -1.58 16.34 23.72
N ASN A 22 -2.25 15.20 23.49
CA ASN A 22 -2.86 14.42 24.56
C ASN A 22 -1.83 13.91 25.57
N ARG A 23 -0.62 13.59 25.12
CA ARG A 23 0.50 13.17 25.99
C ARG A 23 1.12 14.35 26.73
N VAL A 24 1.30 15.49 26.05
CA VAL A 24 1.82 16.73 26.65
C VAL A 24 0.88 17.30 27.71
N LEU A 25 -0.44 17.21 27.49
CA LEU A 25 -1.46 17.64 28.46
C LEU A 25 -1.79 16.57 29.51
N GLY A 26 -1.41 15.31 29.28
CA GLY A 26 -1.70 14.20 30.15
C GLY A 26 -0.89 14.24 31.46
N LYS A 27 -1.49 13.74 32.55
CA LYS A 27 -0.75 13.48 33.79
C LYS A 27 0.06 12.19 33.62
N GLY A 28 1.32 12.30 33.21
CA GLY A 28 2.23 11.16 33.05
C GLY A 28 2.48 10.40 34.36
N SER A 29 2.73 9.09 34.30
CA SER A 29 2.90 8.19 35.46
C SER A 29 4.36 7.81 35.78
N MET A 30 5.34 8.67 35.47
CA MET A 30 6.76 8.40 35.72
C MET A 30 7.25 9.04 37.02
N THR A 31 8.05 8.29 37.77
CA THR A 31 8.88 8.78 38.89
C THR A 31 9.94 9.76 38.38
N ASP A 32 10.29 10.75 39.21
CA ASP A 32 11.12 11.94 38.91
C ASP A 32 10.44 13.01 38.04
N VAL A 33 10.09 14.13 38.69
CA VAL A 33 9.46 15.30 38.08
C VAL A 33 10.55 16.24 37.57
N PRO A 34 10.48 16.72 36.31
CA PRO A 34 11.41 17.74 35.83
C PRO A 34 11.26 19.05 36.61
N GLU A 35 12.39 19.60 37.04
CA GLU A 35 12.49 20.87 37.78
C GLU A 35 13.23 21.91 36.94
N LEU A 36 12.69 23.13 36.88
CA LEU A 36 13.36 24.27 36.25
C LEU A 36 14.28 24.96 37.27
N LEU A 37 15.50 25.26 36.84
CA LEU A 37 16.52 25.97 37.61
C LEU A 37 16.99 27.20 36.84
N VAL A 38 17.51 28.19 37.57
CA VAL A 38 18.17 29.35 36.97
C VAL A 38 19.69 29.08 36.96
N SER A 39 20.33 29.16 35.79
CA SER A 39 21.78 29.06 35.64
C SER A 39 22.48 30.30 36.19
N ARG A 40 23.81 30.26 36.35
CA ARG A 40 24.60 31.43 36.74
C ARG A 40 24.53 32.58 35.71
N SER A 41 24.32 32.25 34.44
CA SER A 41 24.07 33.23 33.37
C SER A 41 22.67 33.86 33.42
N GLY A 42 21.76 33.35 34.26
CA GLY A 42 20.38 33.82 34.38
C GLY A 42 19.38 33.14 33.43
N SER A 43 19.84 32.24 32.57
CA SER A 43 18.98 31.43 31.69
C SER A 43 18.38 30.25 32.45
N LEU A 44 17.22 29.77 32.03
CA LEU A 44 16.63 28.58 32.64
C LEU A 44 17.39 27.32 32.18
N THR A 45 17.47 26.32 33.03
CA THR A 45 17.90 24.95 32.72
C THR A 45 16.94 23.97 33.39
N MET A 46 17.05 22.69 33.06
CA MET A 46 16.17 21.64 33.59
C MET A 46 17.00 20.58 34.31
N LYS A 47 16.48 20.12 35.44
CA LYS A 47 17.03 19.01 36.22
C LYS A 47 15.98 17.90 36.38
N VAL A 48 16.40 16.65 36.30
CA VAL A 48 15.55 15.47 36.54
C VAL A 48 16.33 14.54 37.46
N GLY A 49 15.79 14.26 38.66
CA GLY A 49 16.49 13.49 39.68
C GLY A 49 17.82 14.17 40.07
N HIS A 50 18.95 13.54 39.75
CA HIS A 50 20.29 14.08 39.99
C HIS A 50 20.97 14.68 38.74
N LEU A 51 20.34 14.55 37.56
CA LEU A 51 20.92 14.96 36.28
C LEU A 51 20.43 16.34 35.85
N THR A 52 21.36 17.22 35.52
CA THR A 52 21.06 18.49 34.83
C THR A 52 21.14 18.27 33.33
N LEU A 53 20.10 18.67 32.61
CA LEU A 53 19.99 18.46 31.16
C LEU A 53 20.78 19.50 30.36
N HIS A 54 21.05 20.68 30.93
CA HIS A 54 21.97 21.67 30.38
C HIS A 54 22.80 22.29 31.49
N SER A 55 23.88 22.96 31.13
CA SER A 55 24.85 23.64 31.99
C SER A 55 24.19 24.53 33.04
N LEU A 56 24.61 24.36 34.30
CA LEU A 56 24.27 25.26 35.39
C LEU A 56 24.99 26.61 35.30
N TYR A 57 25.99 26.74 34.43
CA TYR A 57 26.74 27.98 34.24
C TYR A 57 26.12 28.81 33.13
N ASP A 58 26.08 28.27 31.92
CA ASP A 58 25.67 28.96 30.71
C ASP A 58 25.10 27.96 29.68
N PRO A 59 23.80 27.63 29.77
CA PRO A 59 23.19 26.62 28.91
C PRO A 59 23.02 27.10 27.46
N GLU A 60 22.96 28.41 27.22
CA GLU A 60 22.87 28.98 25.87
C GLU A 60 24.18 28.80 25.11
N ARG A 61 25.31 29.13 25.77
CA ARG A 61 26.64 28.93 25.17
C ARG A 61 26.95 27.46 24.92
N GLU A 62 26.58 26.58 25.85
CA GLU A 62 26.69 25.13 25.66
C GLU A 62 25.87 24.67 24.44
N GLY A 63 24.61 25.08 24.36
CA GLY A 63 23.72 24.74 23.25
C GLY A 63 24.26 25.21 21.89
N LEU A 64 24.81 26.43 21.84
CA LEU A 64 25.41 26.98 20.62
C LEU A 64 26.67 26.21 20.19
N SER A 65 27.53 25.85 21.14
CA SER A 65 28.72 25.05 20.84
C SER A 65 28.34 23.68 20.28
N TRP A 66 27.34 23.03 20.88
CA TRP A 66 26.83 21.74 20.42
C TRP A 66 26.21 21.82 19.02
N ALA A 67 25.44 22.88 18.75
CA ALA A 67 24.77 23.09 17.46
C ALA A 67 25.78 23.29 16.32
N ARG A 68 26.82 24.11 16.52
CA ARG A 68 27.82 24.39 15.49
C ARG A 68 28.63 23.15 15.10
N GLU A 69 29.03 22.36 16.09
CA GLU A 69 29.70 21.08 15.86
C GLU A 69 28.81 20.14 15.05
N SER A 70 27.53 20.03 15.44
CA SER A 70 26.55 19.16 14.76
C SER A 70 26.31 19.57 13.29
N VAL A 71 26.18 20.88 13.02
CA VAL A 71 25.99 21.38 11.64
C VAL A 71 27.24 21.19 10.80
N PHE A 72 28.43 21.34 11.38
CA PHE A 72 29.69 21.08 10.68
C PHE A 72 29.76 19.62 10.23
N GLN A 73 29.52 18.68 11.15
CA GLN A 73 29.50 17.23 10.85
C GLN A 73 28.43 16.87 9.81
N GLY A 74 27.20 17.38 9.96
CA GLY A 74 26.10 17.10 9.03
C GLY A 74 26.36 17.60 7.60
N LYS A 75 27.08 18.71 7.44
CA LYS A 75 27.52 19.20 6.12
C LYS A 75 28.56 18.28 5.49
N THR A 76 29.51 17.77 6.28
CA THR A 76 30.53 16.83 5.81
C THR A 76 29.92 15.50 5.34
N GLU A 77 28.85 15.04 6.01
CA GLU A 77 28.18 13.78 5.69
C GLU A 77 27.07 13.90 4.62
N GLY A 78 26.79 15.11 4.13
CA GLY A 78 25.74 15.32 3.11
C GLY A 78 24.32 15.09 3.63
N SER A 79 24.07 15.36 4.91
CA SER A 79 22.78 15.14 5.56
C SER A 79 21.66 15.99 4.95
N ARG A 80 20.44 15.43 4.91
CA ARG A 80 19.21 16.10 4.44
C ARG A 80 18.37 16.68 5.57
N GLY A 81 18.77 16.46 6.83
CA GLY A 81 18.09 16.95 8.03
C GLY A 81 18.64 16.33 9.31
N TYR A 82 18.09 16.72 10.46
CA TYR A 82 18.60 16.28 11.75
C TYR A 82 17.51 15.60 12.56
N LEU A 83 17.86 14.49 13.22
CA LEU A 83 17.05 13.87 14.26
C LEU A 83 17.78 14.04 15.59
N VAL A 84 17.23 14.86 16.47
CA VAL A 84 17.76 15.08 17.82
C VAL A 84 17.09 14.13 18.80
N ALA A 85 17.90 13.29 19.43
CA ALA A 85 17.51 12.37 20.49
C ALA A 85 17.70 13.07 21.85
N GLY A 86 16.60 13.58 22.39
CA GLY A 86 16.51 14.31 23.65
C GLY A 86 16.40 15.81 23.45
N LEU A 87 15.35 16.42 24.01
CA LEU A 87 15.14 17.87 23.99
C LEU A 87 15.80 18.53 25.21
N GLY A 88 15.68 17.89 26.37
CA GLY A 88 15.96 18.55 27.65
C GLY A 88 15.06 19.78 27.83
N LEU A 89 15.64 20.94 28.17
CA LEU A 89 14.89 22.20 28.10
C LEU A 89 14.82 22.79 26.67
N GLY A 90 15.79 22.48 25.82
CA GLY A 90 15.79 22.83 24.38
C GLY A 90 16.88 23.77 23.88
N HIS A 91 17.82 24.23 24.72
CA HIS A 91 18.87 25.18 24.29
C HIS A 91 19.66 24.75 23.06
N HIS A 92 20.06 23.47 23.01
CA HIS A 92 20.84 22.92 21.90
C HIS A 92 20.01 22.81 20.60
N VAL A 93 18.71 22.46 20.69
CA VAL A 93 17.80 22.43 19.52
C VAL A 93 17.51 23.84 19.02
N TRP A 94 17.30 24.79 19.93
CA TRP A 94 17.05 26.19 19.60
C TRP A 94 18.23 26.81 18.85
N ALA A 95 19.44 26.55 19.33
CA ALA A 95 20.66 26.96 18.65
C ALA A 95 20.83 26.24 17.30
N LEU A 96 20.55 24.93 17.23
CA LEU A 96 20.62 24.15 15.98
C LEU A 96 19.74 24.75 14.89
N LEU A 97 18.49 25.06 15.19
CA LEU A 97 17.54 25.69 14.26
C LEU A 97 17.98 27.07 13.76
N SER A 98 18.86 27.75 14.50
CA SER A 98 19.44 29.04 14.09
C SER A 98 20.66 28.88 13.18
N GLU A 99 21.33 27.73 13.25
CA GLU A 99 22.57 27.42 12.50
C GLU A 99 22.30 26.57 11.23
N THR A 100 21.08 26.07 11.02
CA THR A 100 20.70 25.32 9.81
C THR A 100 19.34 25.72 9.22
N SER A 101 19.20 25.56 7.91
CA SER A 101 17.92 25.68 7.19
C SER A 101 17.24 24.32 6.94
N LEU A 102 17.91 23.21 7.26
CA LEU A 102 17.41 21.85 7.08
C LEU A 102 16.33 21.51 8.13
N PRO A 103 15.43 20.54 7.82
CA PRO A 103 14.43 20.10 8.79
C PRO A 103 15.07 19.45 10.02
N VAL A 104 14.47 19.68 11.19
CA VAL A 104 14.88 19.15 12.50
C VAL A 104 13.71 18.41 13.14
N TYR A 105 13.98 17.19 13.54
CA TYR A 105 13.05 16.28 14.21
C TYR A 105 13.55 16.03 15.62
N VAL A 106 12.69 16.08 16.63
CA VAL A 106 13.11 15.95 18.04
C VAL A 106 12.32 14.86 18.72
N LEU A 107 13.01 13.84 19.24
CA LEU A 107 12.44 12.83 20.12
C LEU A 107 12.71 13.21 21.58
N GLU A 108 11.65 13.40 22.37
CA GLU A 108 11.72 13.59 23.82
C GLU A 108 10.72 12.66 24.50
N THR A 109 11.24 11.61 25.14
CA THR A 109 10.43 10.50 25.67
C THR A 109 9.54 10.91 26.85
N ASP A 110 9.87 12.01 27.53
CA ASP A 110 9.04 12.57 28.58
C ASP A 110 8.26 13.80 28.08
N PRO A 111 6.94 13.68 27.84
CA PRO A 111 6.11 14.78 27.33
C PRO A 111 6.08 16.00 28.27
N ARG A 112 6.37 15.83 29.57
CA ARG A 112 6.45 16.94 30.52
C ARG A 112 7.60 17.88 30.18
N ARG A 113 8.73 17.36 29.66
CA ARG A 113 9.88 18.17 29.25
C ARG A 113 9.55 19.02 28.02
N ILE A 114 8.79 18.45 27.08
CA ILE A 114 8.22 19.22 25.96
C ILE A 114 7.32 20.34 26.49
N ALA A 115 6.43 20.05 27.45
CA ALA A 115 5.54 21.05 28.03
C ALA A 115 6.31 22.23 28.64
N PHE A 116 7.33 21.96 29.46
CA PHE A 116 8.19 23.00 30.02
C PHE A 116 8.95 23.76 28.94
N SER A 117 9.52 23.06 27.95
CA SER A 117 10.22 23.69 26.83
C SER A 117 9.32 24.62 26.03
N TRP A 118 8.06 24.23 25.80
CA TRP A 118 7.06 25.05 25.11
C TRP A 118 6.63 26.28 25.90
N GLN A 119 6.87 26.34 27.20
CA GLN A 119 6.69 27.55 28.00
C GLN A 119 7.91 28.48 27.94
N CYS A 120 9.07 28.00 27.50
CA CYS A 120 10.33 28.72 27.56
C CYS A 120 10.80 29.27 26.21
N PHE A 121 10.50 28.59 25.10
CA PHE A 121 11.01 28.96 23.76
C PHE A 121 9.89 29.22 22.75
N GLU A 122 10.17 30.10 21.79
CA GLU A 122 9.25 30.46 20.71
C GLU A 122 9.30 29.47 19.53
N TRP A 123 9.13 28.17 19.81
CA TRP A 123 9.23 27.09 18.82
C TRP A 123 8.35 27.32 17.59
N HIS A 124 7.18 27.93 17.76
CA HIS A 124 6.24 28.26 16.68
C HIS A 124 6.89 29.04 15.52
N ARG A 125 7.98 29.78 15.77
CA ARG A 125 8.76 30.47 14.72
C ARG A 125 9.39 29.53 13.70
N TYR A 126 9.59 28.26 14.06
CA TYR A 126 10.17 27.22 13.22
C TYR A 126 9.13 26.22 12.69
N ALA A 127 7.85 26.60 12.69
CA ALA A 127 6.78 25.83 12.08
C ALA A 127 7.14 25.39 10.64
N GLY A 128 6.84 24.14 10.30
CA GLY A 128 7.17 23.54 9.00
C GLY A 128 8.58 22.95 8.89
N ARG A 129 9.53 23.36 9.74
CA ARG A 129 10.89 22.81 9.78
C ARG A 129 11.15 21.93 11.00
N LEU A 130 10.40 22.18 12.07
CA LEU A 130 10.52 21.49 13.34
C LEU A 130 9.35 20.54 13.57
N ARG A 131 9.62 19.33 14.06
CA ARG A 131 8.60 18.41 14.57
C ARG A 131 9.08 17.74 15.86
N PHE A 132 8.14 17.51 16.78
CA PHE A 132 8.38 16.84 18.06
C PHE A 132 7.71 15.47 18.10
N PHE A 133 8.31 14.55 18.85
CA PHE A 133 7.84 13.19 19.06
C PHE A 133 8.09 12.77 20.52
N CYS A 134 7.20 11.93 21.06
CA CYS A 134 7.38 11.37 22.41
C CYS A 134 7.61 9.86 22.44
N ASP A 135 7.52 9.20 21.30
CA ASP A 135 7.74 7.77 21.19
C ASP A 135 8.71 7.50 20.05
N VAL A 136 9.64 6.58 20.28
CA VAL A 136 10.57 6.06 19.27
C VAL A 136 9.77 5.49 18.07
N VAL A 137 8.56 5.00 18.29
CA VAL A 137 7.63 4.57 17.23
C VAL A 137 7.24 5.71 16.31
N ASP A 138 7.07 6.93 16.82
CA ASP A 138 6.70 8.09 15.99
C ASP A 138 7.85 8.52 15.06
N ALA A 139 9.10 8.20 15.42
CA ALA A 139 10.29 8.46 14.61
C ALA A 139 10.41 7.53 13.38
N ARG A 140 9.53 6.51 13.24
CA ARG A 140 9.55 5.55 12.13
C ARG A 140 9.11 6.13 10.78
N ASN A 141 8.35 7.23 10.79
CA ASN A 141 7.84 7.89 9.58
C ASN A 141 8.73 9.05 9.09
N LEU A 142 9.96 9.13 9.63
CA LEU A 142 10.88 10.19 9.28
C LEU A 142 11.49 9.96 7.88
N PRO A 143 11.78 11.03 7.13
CA PRO A 143 12.45 10.89 5.84
C PRO A 143 13.84 10.27 6.01
N GLY A 144 14.30 9.54 4.99
CA GLY A 144 15.66 9.01 4.97
C GLY A 144 16.74 10.10 4.81
N GLY A 145 17.96 9.79 5.24
CA GLY A 145 19.11 10.70 5.12
C GLY A 145 19.20 11.76 6.23
N LEU A 146 18.63 11.47 7.41
CA LEU A 146 18.77 12.30 8.60
C LEU A 146 20.02 11.91 9.38
N MET A 147 20.71 12.92 9.90
CA MET A 147 21.81 12.72 10.86
C MET A 147 21.24 12.62 12.28
N LEU A 148 21.54 11.53 12.98
CA LEU A 148 21.18 11.35 14.38
C LEU A 148 22.13 12.12 15.28
N LEU A 149 21.60 13.05 16.07
CA LEU A 149 22.32 13.82 17.06
C LEU A 149 21.81 13.44 18.46
N VAL A 150 22.70 13.01 19.34
CA VAL A 150 22.30 12.53 20.67
C VAL A 150 22.65 13.53 21.75
N HIS A 151 21.65 13.89 22.55
CA HIS A 151 21.83 14.71 23.73
C HIS A 151 22.15 13.83 24.95
N ALA A 152 23.43 13.69 25.27
CA ALA A 152 23.93 12.74 26.26
C ALA A 152 23.23 12.80 27.65
N PRO A 153 22.88 13.98 28.22
CA PRO A 153 22.12 14.03 29.47
C PRO A 153 20.72 13.42 29.35
N SER A 154 20.03 13.62 28.23
CA SER A 154 18.73 13.00 27.98
C SER A 154 18.86 11.49 27.78
N GLU A 155 19.91 11.03 27.07
CA GLU A 155 20.18 9.60 26.87
C GLU A 155 20.32 8.83 28.19
N LYS A 156 20.99 9.44 29.18
CA LYS A 156 21.15 8.83 30.51
C LYS A 156 19.85 8.62 31.28
N LEU A 157 18.81 9.43 30.99
CA LEU A 157 17.51 9.29 31.65
C LEU A 157 16.65 8.17 31.07
N ASP A 158 16.91 7.77 29.83
CA ASP A 158 16.14 6.71 29.15
C ASP A 158 17.03 5.90 28.18
N PRO A 159 18.06 5.19 28.67
CA PRO A 159 19.05 4.55 27.81
C PRO A 159 18.43 3.53 26.84
N ASP A 160 17.34 2.87 27.24
CA ASP A 160 16.67 1.85 26.45
C ASP A 160 15.94 2.44 25.24
N ALA A 161 15.20 3.54 25.41
CA ALA A 161 14.51 4.20 24.30
C ALA A 161 15.51 4.77 23.29
N TYR A 162 16.57 5.43 23.76
CA TYR A 162 17.59 6.01 22.89
C TYR A 162 18.50 4.95 22.25
N GLY A 163 18.79 3.85 22.95
CA GLY A 163 19.46 2.68 22.38
C GLY A 163 18.62 2.05 21.26
N SER A 164 17.31 1.90 21.48
CA SER A 164 16.37 1.42 20.46
C SER A 164 16.32 2.34 19.23
N LEU A 165 16.39 3.67 19.44
CA LEU A 165 16.49 4.64 18.36
C LEU A 165 17.80 4.49 17.57
N ARG A 166 18.95 4.34 18.25
CA ARG A 166 20.25 4.15 17.57
C ARG A 166 20.25 2.90 16.70
N VAL A 167 19.72 1.79 17.19
CA VAL A 167 19.56 0.55 16.41
C VAL A 167 18.65 0.77 15.20
N MET A 168 17.55 1.51 15.36
CA MET A 168 16.64 1.87 14.27
C MET A 168 17.34 2.71 13.17
N ILE A 169 18.20 3.66 13.54
CA ILE A 169 18.93 4.48 12.56
C ILE A 169 20.10 3.70 11.93
N HIS A 170 20.86 2.94 12.73
CA HIS A 170 22.09 2.28 12.30
C HIS A 170 21.85 1.08 11.37
N ASP A 171 20.76 0.33 11.57
CA ASP A 171 20.40 -0.82 10.73
C ASP A 171 19.87 -0.42 9.32
N GLY A 172 19.96 0.85 8.92
CA GLY A 172 19.34 1.36 7.68
C GLY A 172 17.80 1.35 7.72
N ARG A 173 17.22 1.11 8.89
CA ARG A 173 15.79 0.95 9.17
C ARG A 173 15.02 2.27 9.26
N THR A 174 15.66 3.41 8.96
CA THR A 174 14.99 4.66 8.55
C THR A 174 14.34 4.56 7.17
N SER A 175 14.38 3.39 6.58
CA SER A 175 13.46 2.97 5.52
C SER A 175 12.89 1.62 5.99
N GLU A 176 11.60 1.61 6.35
CA GLU A 176 10.79 0.42 6.63
C GLU A 176 10.97 -0.31 7.98
N VAL A 177 10.65 0.33 9.11
CA VAL A 177 10.11 -0.39 10.29
C VAL A 177 8.67 0.03 10.49
N GLY A 178 7.76 -0.80 9.97
CA GLY A 178 6.32 -0.53 9.90
C GLY A 178 5.67 -0.24 11.25
N LEU A 179 4.71 0.68 11.24
CA LEU A 179 3.65 0.76 12.24
C LEU A 179 2.95 -0.60 12.29
N ARG A 180 2.82 -1.23 13.46
CA ARG A 180 2.05 -2.48 13.56
C ARG A 180 0.57 -2.17 13.76
N PHE A 181 -0.09 -1.75 12.68
CA PHE A 181 -1.54 -1.53 12.67
C PHE A 181 -2.31 -2.84 12.80
N ARG A 182 -3.48 -2.77 13.41
CA ARG A 182 -4.52 -3.80 13.34
C ARG A 182 -5.34 -3.54 12.10
N VAL A 183 -5.21 -4.40 11.10
CA VAL A 183 -5.87 -4.21 9.81
C VAL A 183 -6.91 -5.31 9.62
N LEU A 184 -8.17 -4.92 9.40
CA LEU A 184 -9.23 -5.84 9.04
C LEU A 184 -9.39 -5.83 7.51
N VAL A 185 -9.08 -6.96 6.86
CA VAL A 185 -9.24 -7.12 5.41
C VAL A 185 -10.59 -7.78 5.12
N ILE A 186 -11.41 -7.12 4.31
CA ILE A 186 -12.74 -7.58 3.89
C ILE A 186 -12.70 -7.94 2.40
N PRO A 187 -12.77 -9.25 2.06
CA PRO A 187 -12.86 -9.72 0.68
C PRO A 187 -14.29 -9.60 0.14
N PRO A 188 -14.51 -9.75 -1.18
CA PRO A 188 -15.82 -10.14 -1.70
C PRO A 188 -16.22 -11.53 -1.18
N VAL A 189 -17.50 -11.88 -1.32
CA VAL A 189 -18.00 -13.23 -0.97
C VAL A 189 -17.37 -14.32 -1.86
N TYR A 190 -17.16 -14.02 -3.15
CA TYR A 190 -16.52 -14.91 -4.12
C TYR A 190 -15.91 -14.08 -5.26
N GLY A 191 -15.42 -14.74 -6.31
CA GLY A 191 -14.97 -14.05 -7.54
C GLY A 191 -13.48 -13.72 -7.59
N GLY A 192 -13.09 -12.89 -8.56
CA GLY A 192 -11.68 -12.59 -8.90
C GLY A 192 -10.95 -11.76 -7.85
N SER A 193 -11.66 -10.90 -7.14
CA SER A 193 -11.11 -10.01 -6.11
C SER A 193 -10.86 -10.72 -4.76
N TYR A 194 -11.41 -11.93 -4.55
CA TYR A 194 -11.17 -12.74 -3.36
C TYR A 194 -9.69 -13.15 -3.19
N PRO A 195 -9.01 -13.78 -4.18
CA PRO A 195 -7.58 -14.09 -4.06
C PRO A 195 -6.69 -12.85 -3.96
N VAL A 196 -7.13 -11.70 -4.50
CA VAL A 196 -6.44 -10.41 -4.32
C VAL A 196 -6.50 -9.99 -2.85
N ALA A 197 -7.65 -10.10 -2.20
CA ALA A 197 -7.80 -9.84 -0.77
C ALA A 197 -6.89 -10.72 0.10
N GLN A 198 -6.77 -12.01 -0.26
CA GLN A 198 -5.84 -12.91 0.44
C GLN A 198 -4.37 -12.49 0.26
N ALA A 199 -4.00 -12.01 -0.93
CA ALA A 199 -2.66 -11.48 -1.19
C ALA A 199 -2.40 -10.18 -0.41
N VAL A 200 -3.40 -9.29 -0.32
CA VAL A 200 -3.33 -8.09 0.53
C VAL A 200 -3.08 -8.48 1.98
N ALA A 201 -3.84 -9.44 2.52
CA ALA A 201 -3.68 -9.86 3.90
C ALA A 201 -2.27 -10.42 4.18
N ARG A 202 -1.76 -11.32 3.32
CA ARG A 202 -0.40 -11.85 3.44
C ARG A 202 0.67 -10.77 3.32
N SER A 203 0.49 -9.80 2.43
CA SER A 203 1.43 -8.69 2.27
C SER A 203 1.45 -7.80 3.51
N LEU A 204 0.30 -7.50 4.11
CA LEU A 204 0.22 -6.72 5.35
C LEU A 204 0.89 -7.45 6.53
N ASP A 205 0.72 -8.76 6.63
CA ASP A 205 1.43 -9.57 7.63
C ASP A 205 2.95 -9.52 7.42
N ARG A 206 3.43 -9.60 6.16
CA ARG A 206 4.86 -9.47 5.84
C ARG A 206 5.41 -8.07 6.13
N LEU A 207 4.59 -7.04 5.98
CA LEU A 207 4.92 -5.67 6.37
C LEU A 207 4.91 -5.45 7.89
N GLY A 208 4.59 -6.49 8.68
CA GLY A 208 4.64 -6.47 10.13
C GLY A 208 3.37 -5.97 10.81
N HIS A 209 2.26 -5.84 10.09
CA HIS A 209 0.96 -5.48 10.66
C HIS A 209 0.30 -6.68 11.37
N ARG A 210 -0.69 -6.40 12.24
CA ARG A 210 -1.58 -7.42 12.78
C ARG A 210 -2.80 -7.49 11.87
N THR A 211 -2.81 -8.43 10.94
CA THR A 211 -3.91 -8.55 9.97
C THR A 211 -4.94 -9.57 10.44
N THR A 212 -6.22 -9.18 10.36
CA THR A 212 -7.35 -10.10 10.47
C THR A 212 -8.00 -10.18 9.09
N PHE A 213 -8.04 -11.37 8.49
CA PHE A 213 -8.78 -11.62 7.25
C PHE A 213 -10.18 -12.12 7.60
N LEU A 214 -11.21 -11.37 7.23
CA LEU A 214 -12.60 -11.80 7.43
C LEU A 214 -13.03 -12.70 6.27
N ASP A 215 -12.95 -14.02 6.46
CA ASP A 215 -13.33 -14.95 5.40
C ASP A 215 -14.84 -14.88 5.11
N MET A 216 -15.18 -14.48 3.89
CA MET A 216 -16.56 -14.37 3.40
C MET A 216 -16.96 -15.55 2.49
N ALA A 217 -16.05 -16.45 2.15
CA ALA A 217 -16.32 -17.59 1.28
C ALA A 217 -17.46 -18.51 1.78
N PRO A 218 -17.64 -18.76 3.11
CA PRO A 218 -18.76 -19.55 3.61
C PRO A 218 -20.15 -19.03 3.20
N PHE A 219 -20.26 -17.74 2.87
CA PHE A 219 -21.52 -17.11 2.47
C PHE A 219 -21.84 -17.23 0.97
N GLU A 220 -20.93 -17.78 0.16
CA GLU A 220 -21.14 -17.96 -1.28
C GLU A 220 -22.35 -18.84 -1.59
N GLY A 221 -22.52 -19.94 -0.86
CA GLY A 221 -23.65 -20.85 -1.04
C GLY A 221 -25.00 -20.18 -0.78
N ALA A 222 -25.07 -19.37 0.27
CA ALA A 222 -26.28 -18.60 0.61
C ALA A 222 -26.59 -17.56 -0.47
N LEU A 223 -25.58 -16.83 -0.95
CA LEU A 223 -25.75 -15.82 -2.00
C LEU A 223 -26.23 -16.44 -3.32
N ARG A 224 -25.70 -17.61 -3.69
CA ARG A 224 -26.16 -18.39 -4.86
C ARG A 224 -27.58 -18.90 -4.68
N ALA A 225 -27.92 -19.40 -3.48
CA ALA A 225 -29.25 -19.93 -3.18
C ALA A 225 -30.35 -18.87 -3.32
N ILE A 226 -30.09 -17.62 -2.87
CA ILE A 226 -31.04 -16.49 -3.04
C ILE A 226 -31.43 -16.31 -4.50
N GLY A 227 -30.46 -16.36 -5.42
CA GLY A 227 -30.71 -16.21 -6.85
C GLY A 227 -31.53 -17.34 -7.46
N ALA A 228 -31.55 -18.52 -6.84
CA ALA A 228 -32.24 -19.71 -7.31
C ALA A 228 -33.68 -19.84 -6.78
N GLN A 229 -34.07 -19.10 -5.74
CA GLN A 229 -35.39 -19.28 -5.09
C GLN A 229 -36.57 -18.68 -5.87
N THR A 230 -36.33 -17.67 -6.70
CA THR A 230 -37.40 -16.99 -7.43
C THR A 230 -36.88 -16.40 -8.72
N SER A 231 -37.69 -16.39 -9.77
CA SER A 231 -37.42 -15.68 -11.01
C SER A 231 -37.85 -14.20 -10.95
N LEU A 232 -38.66 -13.81 -9.95
CA LEU A 232 -39.20 -12.45 -9.80
C LEU A 232 -38.14 -11.49 -9.26
N ASP A 233 -37.75 -10.51 -10.06
CA ASP A 233 -36.62 -9.62 -9.75
C ASP A 233 -36.84 -8.77 -8.49
N LEU A 234 -38.08 -8.35 -8.21
CA LEU A 234 -38.41 -7.61 -7.00
C LEU A 234 -38.04 -8.39 -5.73
N HIS A 235 -38.46 -9.65 -5.63
CA HIS A 235 -38.16 -10.49 -4.47
C HIS A 235 -36.69 -10.88 -4.42
N LYS A 236 -36.02 -11.10 -5.57
CA LYS A 236 -34.56 -11.28 -5.59
C LYS A 236 -33.84 -10.06 -5.00
N MET A 237 -34.24 -8.85 -5.38
CA MET A 237 -33.64 -7.61 -4.86
C MET A 237 -33.89 -7.47 -3.36
N GLN A 238 -35.10 -7.74 -2.88
CA GLN A 238 -35.43 -7.70 -1.45
C GLN A 238 -34.59 -8.72 -0.65
N LEU A 239 -34.52 -9.97 -1.10
CA LEU A 239 -33.73 -11.01 -0.43
C LEU A 239 -32.23 -10.68 -0.42
N ARG A 240 -31.71 -10.15 -1.54
CA ARG A 240 -30.33 -9.65 -1.60
C ARG A 240 -30.10 -8.49 -0.64
N GLY A 241 -31.06 -7.57 -0.50
CA GLY A 241 -30.98 -6.46 0.45
C GLY A 241 -30.97 -6.93 1.90
N ILE A 242 -31.84 -7.88 2.26
CA ILE A 242 -31.87 -8.49 3.60
C ILE A 242 -30.53 -9.20 3.90
N PHE A 243 -30.04 -9.98 2.94
CA PHE A 243 -28.77 -10.67 3.08
C PHE A 243 -27.58 -9.70 3.17
N GLN A 244 -27.59 -8.61 2.40
CA GLN A 244 -26.62 -7.54 2.52
C GLN A 244 -26.64 -6.90 3.92
N GLY A 245 -27.83 -6.66 4.49
CA GLY A 245 -27.96 -6.16 5.86
C GLY A 245 -27.41 -7.12 6.92
N PHE A 246 -27.58 -8.43 6.72
CA PHE A 246 -26.94 -9.45 7.56
C PHE A 246 -25.40 -9.39 7.46
N LEU A 247 -24.84 -9.28 6.25
CA LEU A 247 -23.39 -9.16 6.05
C LEU A 247 -22.84 -7.86 6.63
N ASP A 248 -23.60 -6.76 6.54
CA ASP A 248 -23.22 -5.48 7.14
C ASP A 248 -23.07 -5.59 8.66
N GLU A 249 -24.04 -6.22 9.33
CA GLU A 249 -24.00 -6.41 10.79
C GLU A 249 -22.89 -7.39 11.21
N LEU A 250 -22.65 -8.44 10.41
CA LEU A 250 -21.51 -9.34 10.62
C LEU A 250 -20.17 -8.60 10.57
N ILE A 251 -19.97 -7.75 9.55
CA ILE A 251 -18.76 -6.95 9.41
C ILE A 251 -18.62 -5.99 10.59
N LEU A 252 -19.71 -5.31 10.98
CA LEU A 252 -19.67 -4.39 12.10
C LEU A 252 -19.32 -5.11 13.42
N ALA A 253 -19.93 -6.26 13.69
CA ALA A 253 -19.61 -7.07 14.85
C ALA A 253 -18.12 -7.43 14.88
N ARG A 254 -17.54 -7.77 13.71
CA ARG A 254 -16.10 -8.01 13.58
C ARG A 254 -15.27 -6.74 13.84
N VAL A 255 -15.66 -5.60 13.31
CA VAL A 255 -14.98 -4.31 13.55
C VAL A 255 -14.98 -3.97 15.04
N ILE A 256 -16.11 -4.12 15.74
CA ILE A 256 -16.21 -3.86 17.18
C ILE A 256 -15.33 -4.83 17.99
N HIS A 257 -15.29 -6.11 17.59
CA HIS A 257 -14.48 -7.14 18.27
C HIS A 257 -12.98 -6.90 18.08
N GLU A 258 -12.53 -6.75 16.83
CA GLU A 258 -11.10 -6.62 16.51
C GLU A 258 -10.55 -5.22 16.85
N LYS A 259 -11.45 -4.21 16.87
CA LYS A 259 -11.14 -2.78 17.01
C LYS A 259 -10.01 -2.35 16.05
N PRO A 260 -10.12 -2.60 14.73
CA PRO A 260 -9.03 -2.37 13.80
C PRO A 260 -8.67 -0.88 13.73
N ASP A 261 -7.38 -0.59 13.50
CA ASP A 261 -6.90 0.76 13.23
C ASP A 261 -7.18 1.16 11.77
N LEU A 262 -7.37 0.18 10.88
CA LEU A 262 -7.77 0.36 9.48
C LEU A 262 -8.62 -0.82 8.99
N VAL A 263 -9.68 -0.52 8.25
CA VAL A 263 -10.41 -1.51 7.45
C VAL A 263 -9.97 -1.39 6.00
N ILE A 264 -9.60 -2.50 5.37
CA ILE A 264 -9.31 -2.57 3.93
C ILE A 264 -10.37 -3.42 3.25
N ALA A 265 -11.21 -2.79 2.43
CA ALA A 265 -12.23 -3.47 1.64
C ALA A 265 -11.77 -3.62 0.18
N LEU A 266 -11.89 -4.82 -0.38
CA LEU A 266 -11.60 -5.06 -1.79
C LEU A 266 -12.84 -4.82 -2.65
N ALA A 267 -12.64 -4.70 -3.97
CA ALA A 267 -13.75 -4.63 -4.90
C ALA A 267 -14.75 -5.79 -4.69
N GLN A 268 -16.03 -5.46 -4.78
CA GLN A 268 -17.17 -6.35 -4.50
C GLN A 268 -17.26 -6.86 -3.05
N ALA A 269 -16.45 -6.33 -2.12
CA ALA A 269 -16.67 -6.56 -0.69
C ALA A 269 -18.11 -6.16 -0.32
N PRO A 270 -18.82 -6.94 0.52
CA PRO A 270 -20.20 -6.68 0.87
C PRO A 270 -20.27 -5.58 1.95
N VAL A 271 -19.78 -4.38 1.63
CA VAL A 271 -19.83 -3.19 2.47
C VAL A 271 -20.83 -2.20 1.89
N SER A 272 -22.03 -2.15 2.45
CA SER A 272 -23.05 -1.24 1.94
C SER A 272 -22.73 0.24 2.23
N PRO A 273 -23.29 1.20 1.47
CA PRO A 273 -23.20 2.62 1.81
C PRO A 273 -23.69 2.95 3.22
N THR A 274 -24.67 2.20 3.73
CA THR A 274 -25.18 2.33 5.10
C THR A 274 -24.12 1.95 6.12
N LEU A 275 -23.43 0.81 5.93
CA LEU A 275 -22.34 0.40 6.79
C LEU A 275 -21.17 1.39 6.73
N LEU A 276 -20.74 1.79 5.54
CA LEU A 276 -19.63 2.75 5.38
C LEU A 276 -19.93 4.08 6.08
N SER A 277 -21.17 4.58 5.96
CA SER A 277 -21.62 5.78 6.66
C SER A 277 -21.58 5.61 8.19
N ARG A 278 -21.88 4.42 8.70
CA ARG A 278 -21.80 4.10 10.14
C ARG A 278 -20.35 4.05 10.61
N LEU A 279 -19.47 3.35 9.89
CA LEU A 279 -18.03 3.28 10.21
C LEU A 279 -17.38 4.66 10.23
N ARG A 280 -17.74 5.54 9.28
CA ARG A 280 -17.28 6.93 9.24
C ARG A 280 -17.73 7.73 10.46
N LYS A 281 -18.98 7.57 10.92
CA LYS A 281 -19.48 8.24 12.13
C LYS A 281 -18.72 7.81 13.39
N GLU A 282 -18.28 6.56 13.42
CA GLU A 282 -17.46 5.99 14.50
C GLU A 282 -15.95 6.29 14.35
N ASN A 283 -15.55 7.12 13.38
CA ASN A 283 -14.15 7.45 13.07
C ASN A 283 -13.26 6.22 12.77
N ILE A 284 -13.83 5.16 12.19
CA ILE A 284 -13.07 3.98 11.76
C ILE A 284 -12.68 4.18 10.29
N PRO A 285 -11.38 4.33 9.97
CA PRO A 285 -10.95 4.58 8.61
C PRO A 285 -11.13 3.33 7.73
N VAL A 286 -11.58 3.57 6.50
CA VAL A 286 -11.78 2.53 5.49
C VAL A 286 -10.98 2.89 4.25
N ALA A 287 -10.03 2.05 3.86
CA ALA A 287 -9.41 2.09 2.54
C ALA A 287 -10.13 1.09 1.63
N TYR A 288 -10.53 1.52 0.43
CA TYR A 288 -11.20 0.66 -0.53
C TYR A 288 -10.33 0.50 -1.78
N TRP A 289 -10.03 -0.72 -2.19
CA TRP A 289 -9.26 -0.98 -3.40
C TRP A 289 -10.14 -1.53 -4.52
N PHE A 290 -10.44 -0.67 -5.49
CA PHE A 290 -11.29 -0.94 -6.63
C PHE A 290 -10.48 -1.55 -7.79
N VAL A 291 -10.43 -2.88 -7.78
CA VAL A 291 -9.77 -3.76 -8.77
C VAL A 291 -10.74 -4.23 -9.85
N GLU A 292 -11.54 -3.32 -10.41
CA GLU A 292 -12.56 -3.60 -11.44
C GLU A 292 -12.47 -2.58 -12.57
N ASP A 293 -13.14 -2.89 -13.70
CA ASP A 293 -13.35 -1.91 -14.77
C ASP A 293 -14.44 -0.90 -14.36
N PHE A 294 -14.08 0.38 -14.17
CA PHE A 294 -15.01 1.41 -13.71
C PHE A 294 -16.19 1.66 -14.67
N ARG A 295 -16.05 1.27 -15.95
CA ARG A 295 -17.10 1.40 -16.97
C ARG A 295 -18.16 0.29 -16.84
N LEU A 296 -17.78 -0.86 -16.29
CA LEU A 296 -18.67 -1.99 -16.07
C LEU A 296 -19.25 -2.00 -14.65
N ALA A 297 -18.41 -1.69 -13.65
CA ALA A 297 -18.76 -1.78 -12.24
C ALA A 297 -19.05 -0.40 -11.64
N THR A 298 -20.17 0.22 -12.02
CA THR A 298 -20.51 1.62 -11.66
C THR A 298 -20.85 1.88 -10.18
N TYR A 299 -20.85 0.85 -9.33
CA TYR A 299 -21.15 1.00 -7.90
C TYR A 299 -20.13 1.87 -7.15
N TRP A 300 -18.94 2.10 -7.72
CA TRP A 300 -17.92 2.99 -7.17
C TRP A 300 -18.46 4.38 -6.85
N GLU A 301 -19.44 4.88 -7.61
CA GLU A 301 -20.06 6.19 -7.39
C GLU A 301 -20.69 6.34 -5.99
N SER A 302 -21.20 5.23 -5.45
CA SER A 302 -21.83 5.20 -4.12
C SER A 302 -20.85 4.90 -2.98
N VAL A 303 -19.71 4.27 -3.30
CA VAL A 303 -18.72 3.80 -2.32
C VAL A 303 -17.61 4.82 -2.10
N ALA A 304 -17.04 5.34 -3.18
CA ALA A 304 -15.86 6.20 -3.14
C ALA A 304 -16.02 7.45 -2.23
N PRO A 305 -17.18 8.14 -2.19
CA PRO A 305 -17.37 9.30 -1.29
C PRO A 305 -17.46 8.96 0.21
N LEU A 306 -17.60 7.69 0.57
CA LEU A 306 -17.86 7.25 1.95
C LEU A 306 -16.64 6.66 2.65
N VAL A 307 -15.54 6.46 1.93
CA VAL A 307 -14.31 5.85 2.44
C VAL A 307 -13.21 6.89 2.66
N THR A 308 -12.18 6.54 3.41
CA THR A 308 -11.04 7.40 3.73
C THR A 308 -10.06 7.50 2.58
N GLU A 309 -9.82 6.39 1.88
CA GLU A 309 -8.94 6.31 0.72
C GLU A 309 -9.58 5.38 -0.33
N PHE A 310 -9.56 5.78 -1.59
CA PHE A 310 -10.13 5.02 -2.70
C PHE A 310 -9.04 4.71 -3.74
N ALA A 311 -8.47 3.51 -3.65
CA ALA A 311 -7.42 3.07 -4.53
C ALA A 311 -8.00 2.46 -5.83
N VAL A 312 -7.41 2.79 -6.99
CA VAL A 312 -7.88 2.36 -8.30
C VAL A 312 -6.76 1.76 -9.14
N ILE A 313 -7.10 0.82 -10.04
CA ILE A 313 -6.13 0.22 -10.98
C ILE A 313 -6.09 0.88 -12.36
N GLN A 314 -6.97 1.86 -12.62
CA GLN A 314 -7.10 2.59 -13.87
C GLN A 314 -6.73 4.07 -13.65
N LYS A 315 -6.08 4.70 -14.62
CA LYS A 315 -5.64 6.10 -14.50
C LYS A 315 -6.73 7.03 -15.07
N GLU A 316 -6.44 7.69 -16.18
CA GLU A 316 -7.40 8.54 -16.86
C GLU A 316 -8.26 7.74 -17.84
N PRO A 317 -9.56 8.06 -17.98
CA PRO A 317 -10.25 9.22 -17.41
C PRO A 317 -10.83 9.01 -16.00
N PHE A 318 -10.56 7.87 -15.35
CA PHE A 318 -11.23 7.50 -14.10
C PHE A 318 -10.87 8.43 -12.93
N LEU A 319 -9.60 8.79 -12.80
CA LEU A 319 -9.16 9.74 -11.77
C LEU A 319 -9.84 11.12 -11.94
N SER A 320 -9.96 11.62 -13.17
CA SER A 320 -10.72 12.84 -13.47
C SER A 320 -12.20 12.70 -13.09
N LEU A 321 -12.84 11.58 -13.43
CA LEU A 321 -14.25 11.32 -13.07
C LEU A 321 -14.48 11.29 -11.55
N LEU A 322 -13.53 10.76 -10.78
CA LEU A 322 -13.56 10.76 -9.32
C LEU A 322 -13.43 12.19 -8.77
N SER A 323 -12.49 12.98 -9.30
CA SER A 323 -12.31 14.39 -8.95
C SER A 323 -13.55 15.24 -9.25
N ASP A 324 -14.20 15.04 -10.40
CA ASP A 324 -15.44 15.73 -10.78
C ASP A 324 -16.60 15.44 -9.79
N LYS A 325 -16.60 14.24 -9.21
CA LYS A 325 -17.53 13.83 -8.13
C LYS A 325 -17.03 14.20 -6.74
N LYS A 326 -15.98 15.03 -6.63
CA LYS A 326 -15.37 15.52 -5.37
C LYS A 326 -14.76 14.41 -4.51
N VAL A 327 -14.35 13.30 -5.10
CA VAL A 327 -13.57 12.25 -4.45
C VAL A 327 -12.08 12.59 -4.63
N ASN A 328 -11.55 13.42 -3.73
CA ASN A 328 -10.17 13.94 -3.80
C ASN A 328 -9.14 13.02 -3.10
N HIS A 329 -9.60 11.94 -2.48
CA HIS A 329 -8.82 10.91 -1.78
C HIS A 329 -8.72 9.63 -2.63
N ALA A 330 -8.49 9.81 -3.93
CA ALA A 330 -8.33 8.72 -4.87
C ALA A 330 -6.85 8.55 -5.24
N THR A 331 -6.33 7.33 -5.15
CA THR A 331 -4.93 7.02 -5.44
C THR A 331 -4.83 5.91 -6.49
N TYR A 332 -3.94 6.07 -7.46
CA TYR A 332 -3.59 5.00 -8.38
C TYR A 332 -2.72 3.95 -7.67
N LEU A 333 -3.25 2.73 -7.54
CA LEU A 333 -2.56 1.58 -6.96
C LEU A 333 -2.69 0.38 -7.92
N PRO A 334 -1.65 0.08 -8.73
CA PRO A 334 -1.71 -1.02 -9.68
C PRO A 334 -1.72 -2.37 -8.96
N LEU A 335 -2.25 -3.37 -9.64
CA LEU A 335 -2.09 -4.76 -9.20
C LEU A 335 -0.61 -5.14 -9.23
N ALA A 336 -0.23 -6.00 -8.28
CA ALA A 336 1.09 -6.58 -8.19
C ALA A 336 0.97 -8.08 -7.89
N ALA A 337 2.04 -8.79 -8.20
CA ALA A 337 2.16 -10.21 -7.92
C ALA A 337 2.41 -10.50 -6.44
N ASP A 338 1.84 -11.59 -5.93
CA ASP A 338 2.27 -12.14 -4.64
C ASP A 338 3.49 -13.05 -4.83
N PRO A 339 4.72 -12.59 -4.52
CA PRO A 339 5.94 -13.34 -4.80
C PRO A 339 6.01 -14.69 -4.07
N ALA A 340 5.23 -14.92 -3.02
CA ALA A 340 5.22 -16.22 -2.33
C ALA A 340 4.48 -17.33 -3.08
N ILE A 341 3.58 -16.97 -3.99
CA ILE A 341 2.90 -17.93 -4.86
C ILE A 341 3.49 -17.84 -6.27
N PHE A 342 3.87 -16.62 -6.63
CA PHE A 342 4.13 -16.18 -7.99
C PHE A 342 5.62 -15.91 -8.17
N SER A 343 6.44 -16.95 -8.03
CA SER A 343 7.89 -16.90 -8.20
C SER A 343 8.35 -17.85 -9.31
N PRO A 344 9.51 -17.56 -9.95
CA PRO A 344 10.12 -18.52 -10.86
C PRO A 344 10.40 -19.83 -10.12
N CYS A 345 9.95 -20.95 -10.69
CA CYS A 345 10.29 -22.27 -10.19
C CYS A 345 10.40 -23.25 -11.36
N SER A 346 11.04 -24.40 -11.13
CA SER A 346 11.04 -25.50 -12.10
C SER A 346 9.98 -26.50 -11.67
N PRO A 347 8.80 -26.57 -12.33
CA PRO A 347 7.72 -27.45 -11.87
C PRO A 347 8.14 -28.92 -11.97
N PRO A 348 7.58 -29.82 -11.14
CA PRO A 348 7.77 -31.26 -11.29
C PRO A 348 7.47 -31.75 -12.71
N PRO A 349 8.09 -32.86 -13.18
CA PRO A 349 7.86 -33.38 -14.53
C PRO A 349 6.37 -33.63 -14.85
N ASP A 350 5.62 -34.15 -13.89
CA ASP A 350 4.18 -34.42 -14.05
C ASP A 350 3.37 -33.12 -14.20
N ASP A 351 3.70 -32.10 -13.41
CA ASP A 351 3.06 -30.78 -13.53
C ASP A 351 3.42 -30.08 -14.84
N ARG A 352 4.68 -30.20 -15.30
CA ARG A 352 5.07 -29.69 -16.63
C ARG A 352 4.28 -30.35 -17.74
N LYS A 353 4.07 -31.66 -17.66
CA LYS A 353 3.28 -32.39 -18.66
C LYS A 353 1.79 -32.04 -18.60
N ARG A 354 1.26 -31.82 -17.39
CA ARG A 354 -0.16 -31.52 -17.16
C ARG A 354 -0.52 -30.07 -17.50
N PHE A 355 0.29 -29.12 -17.08
CA PHE A 355 0.00 -27.69 -17.16
C PHE A 355 0.79 -26.95 -18.24
N GLY A 356 1.88 -27.54 -18.75
CA GLY A 356 2.75 -26.89 -19.71
C GLY A 356 2.23 -26.88 -21.14
N GLY A 357 2.77 -25.96 -21.93
CA GLY A 357 2.46 -25.83 -23.35
C GLY A 357 3.22 -24.68 -24.02
N PRO A 358 3.30 -24.68 -25.36
CA PRO A 358 3.96 -23.61 -26.10
C PRO A 358 3.25 -22.26 -25.92
N VAL A 359 1.92 -22.24 -26.08
CA VAL A 359 1.09 -21.04 -25.89
C VAL A 359 -0.05 -21.37 -24.92
N THR A 360 -0.24 -20.53 -23.90
CA THR A 360 -1.29 -20.75 -22.91
C THR A 360 -2.07 -19.47 -22.62
N PHE A 361 -3.37 -19.63 -22.42
CA PHE A 361 -4.25 -18.58 -21.90
C PHE A 361 -4.86 -19.03 -20.57
N MET A 362 -4.86 -18.14 -19.57
CA MET A 362 -5.52 -18.36 -18.29
C MET A 362 -6.57 -17.28 -18.04
N GLY A 363 -7.84 -17.68 -17.95
CA GLY A 363 -8.93 -16.76 -17.66
C GLY A 363 -10.30 -17.29 -18.07
N ALA A 364 -11.33 -16.48 -17.83
CA ALA A 364 -12.71 -16.81 -18.17
C ALA A 364 -13.03 -16.59 -19.66
N GLY A 365 -13.97 -17.36 -20.20
CA GLY A 365 -14.41 -17.37 -21.61
C GLY A 365 -15.25 -16.17 -22.05
N TYR A 366 -14.71 -14.95 -22.00
CA TYR A 366 -15.41 -13.76 -22.53
C TYR A 366 -15.52 -13.78 -24.07
N ALA A 367 -16.53 -13.10 -24.60
CA ALA A 367 -16.84 -13.06 -26.03
C ALA A 367 -15.63 -12.67 -26.90
N ASN A 368 -14.86 -11.67 -26.48
CA ASN A 368 -13.67 -11.24 -27.20
C ASN A 368 -12.56 -12.30 -27.21
N ARG A 369 -12.40 -13.07 -26.13
CA ARG A 369 -11.41 -14.14 -25.99
C ARG A 369 -11.77 -15.34 -26.88
N HIS A 370 -13.05 -15.69 -26.98
CA HIS A 370 -13.53 -16.70 -27.92
C HIS A 370 -13.17 -16.35 -29.37
N HIS A 371 -13.29 -15.08 -29.75
CA HIS A 371 -12.93 -14.63 -31.08
C HIS A 371 -11.40 -14.60 -31.29
N PHE A 372 -10.67 -14.02 -30.33
CA PHE A 372 -9.23 -13.80 -30.44
C PHE A 372 -8.43 -15.11 -30.46
N LEU A 373 -8.69 -16.00 -29.50
CA LEU A 373 -7.87 -17.19 -29.27
C LEU A 373 -8.01 -18.24 -30.37
N LYS A 374 -9.08 -18.21 -31.17
CA LYS A 374 -9.23 -19.06 -32.37
C LYS A 374 -8.09 -18.88 -33.36
N ASN A 375 -7.48 -17.70 -33.41
CA ASN A 375 -6.35 -17.41 -34.30
C ASN A 375 -5.01 -17.96 -33.79
N LEU A 376 -4.99 -18.51 -32.57
CA LEU A 376 -3.78 -19.02 -31.92
C LEU A 376 -3.73 -20.55 -31.82
N VAL A 377 -4.75 -21.25 -32.34
CA VAL A 377 -4.86 -22.72 -32.23
C VAL A 377 -3.73 -23.48 -32.91
N ASP A 378 -3.13 -22.91 -33.97
CA ASP A 378 -1.98 -23.47 -34.70
C ASP A 378 -0.67 -23.45 -33.88
N PHE A 379 -0.67 -22.80 -32.71
CA PHE A 379 0.50 -22.68 -31.83
C PHE A 379 0.39 -23.57 -30.58
N ASP A 380 -0.28 -24.71 -30.69
CA ASP A 380 -0.50 -25.67 -29.59
C ASP A 380 -1.12 -25.01 -28.34
N LEU A 381 -2.17 -24.21 -28.58
CA LEU A 381 -2.85 -23.45 -27.54
C LEU A 381 -3.42 -24.36 -26.45
N SER A 382 -3.16 -24.02 -25.20
CA SER A 382 -3.87 -24.56 -24.03
C SER A 382 -4.62 -23.45 -23.29
N ILE A 383 -5.85 -23.72 -22.90
CA ILE A 383 -6.73 -22.76 -22.23
C ILE A 383 -7.08 -23.30 -20.84
N PHE A 384 -6.89 -22.49 -19.81
CA PHE A 384 -7.30 -22.80 -18.43
C PHE A 384 -8.26 -21.73 -17.91
N GLY A 385 -9.23 -22.13 -17.09
CA GLY A 385 -10.21 -21.23 -16.48
C GLY A 385 -11.66 -21.59 -16.81
N THR A 386 -12.59 -20.79 -16.29
CA THR A 386 -14.03 -21.07 -16.28
C THR A 386 -14.79 -20.41 -17.43
N GLU A 387 -16.09 -20.69 -17.52
CA GLU A 387 -17.02 -19.95 -18.41
C GLU A 387 -16.74 -20.12 -19.92
N TRP A 388 -16.02 -21.17 -20.29
CA TRP A 388 -15.83 -21.54 -21.69
C TRP A 388 -17.03 -22.33 -22.21
N ASN A 389 -17.61 -21.88 -23.33
CA ASN A 389 -18.74 -22.56 -23.95
C ASN A 389 -18.32 -23.91 -24.58
N ALA A 390 -18.88 -25.01 -24.08
CA ALA A 390 -18.63 -26.37 -24.58
C ALA A 390 -19.08 -26.59 -26.04
N GLY A 391 -20.01 -25.78 -26.54
CA GLY A 391 -20.42 -25.78 -27.94
C GLY A 391 -19.47 -25.02 -28.88
N ASP A 392 -18.49 -24.27 -28.36
CA ASP A 392 -17.50 -23.60 -29.20
C ASP A 392 -16.39 -24.61 -29.61
N PRO A 393 -16.02 -24.70 -30.90
CA PRO A 393 -14.87 -25.49 -31.34
C PRO A 393 -13.57 -25.25 -30.56
N LEU A 394 -13.40 -24.05 -29.98
CA LEU A 394 -12.26 -23.69 -29.13
C LEU A 394 -12.21 -24.50 -27.81
N TYR A 395 -13.34 -25.06 -27.36
CA TYR A 395 -13.42 -25.81 -26.11
C TYR A 395 -12.50 -27.05 -26.08
N ARG A 396 -12.15 -27.61 -27.25
CA ARG A 396 -11.18 -28.72 -27.36
C ARG A 396 -9.79 -28.38 -26.79
N TYR A 397 -9.46 -27.09 -26.70
CA TYR A 397 -8.20 -26.58 -26.15
C TYR A 397 -8.32 -26.23 -24.66
N VAL A 398 -9.51 -26.31 -24.08
CA VAL A 398 -9.75 -26.09 -22.65
C VAL A 398 -9.27 -27.31 -21.87
N ARG A 399 -8.38 -27.06 -20.92
CA ARG A 399 -7.79 -28.05 -20.02
C ARG A 399 -8.56 -28.11 -18.71
N GLU A 400 -8.35 -29.18 -17.96
CA GLU A 400 -8.93 -29.35 -16.61
C GLU A 400 -10.47 -29.21 -16.57
N GLY A 401 -11.15 -29.53 -17.68
CA GLY A 401 -12.61 -29.42 -17.80
C GLY A 401 -13.15 -27.99 -17.65
N GLY A 402 -12.32 -26.97 -17.79
CA GLY A 402 -12.71 -25.58 -17.57
C GLY A 402 -13.03 -25.25 -16.10
N ARG A 403 -12.47 -26.01 -15.15
CA ARG A 403 -12.62 -25.70 -13.73
C ARG A 403 -11.82 -24.46 -13.33
N ARG A 404 -12.18 -23.89 -12.19
CA ARG A 404 -11.36 -22.85 -11.55
C ARG A 404 -10.10 -23.49 -10.97
N LEU A 405 -8.93 -22.93 -11.30
CA LEU A 405 -7.65 -23.33 -10.71
C LEU A 405 -7.37 -22.49 -9.46
N SER A 406 -6.66 -23.10 -8.51
CA SER A 406 -6.08 -22.39 -7.36
C SER A 406 -4.96 -21.45 -7.81
N PRO A 407 -4.58 -20.46 -6.97
CA PRO A 407 -3.41 -19.62 -7.23
C PRO A 407 -2.11 -20.42 -7.44
N GLN A 408 -1.93 -21.53 -6.70
CA GLN A 408 -0.77 -22.42 -6.80
C GLN A 408 -0.77 -23.19 -8.12
N GLU A 409 -1.90 -23.77 -8.54
CA GLU A 409 -1.99 -24.44 -9.84
C GLU A 409 -1.79 -23.47 -11.00
N THR A 410 -2.33 -22.25 -10.87
CA THR A 410 -2.04 -21.17 -11.83
C THR A 410 -0.54 -20.88 -11.93
N ALA A 411 0.22 -21.12 -10.84
CA ALA A 411 1.67 -20.94 -10.82
C ALA A 411 2.40 -21.98 -11.64
N LEU A 412 1.93 -23.22 -11.53
CA LEU A 412 2.46 -24.33 -12.28
C LEU A 412 2.17 -24.13 -13.77
N VAL A 413 0.99 -23.64 -14.14
CA VAL A 413 0.69 -23.23 -15.53
C VAL A 413 1.71 -22.21 -16.00
N PHE A 414 1.88 -21.08 -15.30
CA PHE A 414 2.76 -20.01 -15.78
C PHE A 414 4.24 -20.43 -15.83
N ASN A 415 4.71 -21.26 -14.90
CA ASN A 415 6.08 -21.77 -14.90
C ASN A 415 6.30 -22.95 -15.88
N SER A 416 5.24 -23.58 -16.38
CA SER A 416 5.31 -24.69 -17.35
C SER A 416 5.08 -24.25 -18.80
N THR A 417 4.71 -22.98 -19.01
CA THR A 417 4.34 -22.42 -20.32
C THR A 417 5.50 -21.64 -20.94
N THR A 418 5.65 -21.75 -22.27
CA THR A 418 6.64 -20.93 -23.00
C THR A 418 6.16 -19.50 -23.26
N VAL A 419 4.89 -19.33 -23.65
CA VAL A 419 4.24 -18.01 -23.86
C VAL A 419 2.88 -17.98 -23.17
N ASN A 420 2.73 -17.09 -22.18
CA ASN A 420 1.42 -16.83 -21.56
C ASN A 420 0.76 -15.60 -22.18
N ILE A 421 -0.46 -15.77 -22.69
CA ILE A 421 -1.26 -14.71 -23.30
C ILE A 421 -2.08 -14.00 -22.24
N ASN A 422 -1.86 -12.70 -22.08
CA ASN A 422 -2.72 -11.84 -21.30
C ASN A 422 -3.63 -11.00 -22.21
N LEU A 423 -4.93 -11.29 -22.18
CA LEU A 423 -5.95 -10.55 -22.92
C LEU A 423 -7.04 -10.03 -21.98
N HIS A 424 -7.27 -8.72 -22.01
CA HIS A 424 -8.36 -8.07 -21.28
C HIS A 424 -9.72 -8.65 -21.70
N SER A 425 -10.62 -8.81 -20.73
CA SER A 425 -12.01 -9.13 -21.03
C SER A 425 -12.68 -7.95 -21.73
N SER A 426 -13.49 -8.24 -22.75
CA SER A 426 -14.37 -7.27 -23.36
C SER A 426 -15.65 -7.95 -23.82
N VAL A 427 -16.77 -7.26 -23.60
CA VAL A 427 -18.08 -7.63 -24.15
C VAL A 427 -18.47 -6.78 -25.37
N TYR A 428 -17.70 -5.73 -25.66
CA TYR A 428 -17.99 -4.75 -26.72
C TYR A 428 -17.06 -4.87 -27.92
N HIS A 429 -15.84 -5.38 -27.74
CA HIS A 429 -14.83 -5.49 -28.79
C HIS A 429 -14.60 -6.94 -29.22
N LYS A 430 -14.41 -7.15 -30.53
CA LYS A 430 -13.95 -8.43 -31.09
C LYS A 430 -12.42 -8.43 -31.06
N GLY A 431 -11.82 -9.03 -30.04
CA GLY A 431 -10.36 -9.12 -29.92
C GLY A 431 -9.80 -8.27 -28.78
N VAL A 432 -8.79 -7.46 -29.09
CA VAL A 432 -8.10 -6.60 -28.13
C VAL A 432 -9.02 -5.45 -27.70
N ASN A 433 -9.07 -5.15 -26.40
CA ASN A 433 -9.79 -3.99 -25.90
C ASN A 433 -8.91 -2.73 -26.04
N PRO A 434 -9.27 -1.73 -26.85
CA PRO A 434 -8.50 -0.50 -26.99
C PRO A 434 -8.43 0.32 -25.70
N ASP A 435 -9.46 0.21 -24.87
CA ASP A 435 -9.64 1.01 -23.66
C ASP A 435 -9.14 0.32 -22.38
N GLY A 436 -8.45 -0.82 -22.53
CA GLY A 436 -7.82 -1.54 -21.44
C GLY A 436 -6.55 -0.84 -20.96
N ASP A 437 -6.65 -0.01 -19.93
CA ASP A 437 -5.56 0.80 -19.37
C ASP A 437 -4.97 0.25 -18.06
N PHE A 438 -5.44 -0.92 -17.63
CA PHE A 438 -4.99 -1.62 -16.43
C PHE A 438 -4.40 -2.97 -16.79
N VAL A 439 -3.87 -3.71 -15.81
CA VAL A 439 -3.46 -5.10 -16.04
C VAL A 439 -4.56 -6.04 -15.57
N ASN A 440 -5.02 -6.94 -16.46
CA ASN A 440 -6.00 -7.96 -16.12
C ASN A 440 -5.49 -8.80 -14.93
N PRO A 441 -6.28 -9.05 -13.87
CA PRO A 441 -5.79 -9.68 -12.63
C PRO A 441 -5.29 -11.12 -12.81
N GLY A 442 -5.66 -11.79 -13.90
CA GLY A 442 -5.26 -13.17 -14.17
C GLY A 442 -3.73 -13.38 -14.24
N PRO A 443 -2.95 -12.48 -14.89
CA PRO A 443 -1.52 -12.77 -15.14
C PRO A 443 -0.44 -12.00 -14.36
N LEU A 444 -0.69 -10.98 -13.51
CA LEU A 444 0.46 -10.23 -12.95
C LEU A 444 1.20 -10.99 -11.82
N ARG A 445 2.43 -11.40 -12.17
CA ARG A 445 3.37 -12.22 -11.41
C ARG A 445 4.84 -11.68 -11.44
N SER A 446 5.15 -10.38 -11.16
CA SER A 446 6.46 -9.95 -10.57
C SER A 446 6.66 -8.43 -10.35
N HIS A 447 7.12 -8.07 -9.13
CA HIS A 447 7.94 -6.91 -8.67
C HIS A 447 7.39 -5.47 -8.41
N PRO A 448 8.03 -4.70 -7.48
CA PRO A 448 7.47 -3.53 -6.79
C PRO A 448 7.66 -2.22 -7.54
N ALA A 449 6.84 -1.26 -7.15
CA ALA A 449 6.69 0.06 -7.73
C ALA A 449 8.00 0.86 -7.78
N GLU A 450 8.51 1.12 -8.98
CA GLU A 450 9.24 2.34 -9.32
C GLU A 450 9.28 2.50 -10.86
N ARG A 451 8.60 3.55 -11.36
CA ARG A 451 8.60 4.03 -12.76
C ARG A 451 8.23 3.01 -13.86
N PHE A 452 6.93 2.79 -14.05
CA PHE A 452 6.42 2.22 -15.31
C PHE A 452 6.45 3.29 -16.43
N ARG A 453 7.60 3.42 -17.12
CA ARG A 453 7.57 3.36 -18.59
C ARG A 453 7.58 1.87 -18.93
N TRP A 454 6.78 1.50 -19.93
CA TRP A 454 6.62 0.14 -20.46
C TRP A 454 7.96 -0.47 -20.91
N SER A 455 8.75 -0.93 -19.95
CA SER A 455 10.06 -1.53 -20.13
C SER A 455 10.52 -2.00 -18.75
N THR A 456 10.59 -3.32 -18.51
CA THR A 456 11.77 -4.01 -17.93
C THR A 456 11.49 -5.53 -17.84
N ILE A 457 12.53 -6.28 -18.19
CA ILE A 457 12.66 -7.73 -18.39
C ILE A 457 12.86 -8.46 -17.05
N VAL A 458 12.33 -9.70 -16.91
CA VAL A 458 12.83 -10.71 -15.95
C VAL A 458 13.09 -12.03 -16.71
N PRO A 459 14.23 -12.73 -16.53
CA PRO A 459 14.69 -13.80 -17.43
C PRO A 459 13.87 -15.10 -17.43
N SER A 460 12.84 -15.24 -16.59
CA SER A 460 12.20 -16.53 -16.30
C SER A 460 10.71 -16.62 -16.65
N PHE A 461 10.04 -15.49 -16.92
CA PHE A 461 8.63 -15.44 -17.27
C PHE A 461 8.45 -14.66 -18.58
N ARG A 462 7.93 -15.32 -19.63
CA ARG A 462 7.65 -14.68 -20.93
C ARG A 462 6.14 -14.47 -21.06
N ILE A 463 5.64 -13.35 -20.53
CA ILE A 463 4.24 -12.93 -20.63
C ILE A 463 4.11 -11.97 -21.83
N CYS A 464 3.14 -12.25 -22.72
CA CYS A 464 2.78 -11.33 -23.80
C CYS A 464 1.55 -10.52 -23.38
N LEU A 465 1.73 -9.22 -23.16
CA LEU A 465 0.65 -8.26 -22.88
C LEU A 465 0.14 -7.67 -24.20
N ILE A 466 -1.18 -7.68 -24.40
CA ILE A 466 -1.79 -7.24 -25.67
C ILE A 466 -2.78 -6.10 -25.41
N SER A 467 -2.43 -4.89 -25.85
CA SER A 467 -3.32 -3.72 -25.98
C SER A 467 -3.14 -3.06 -27.36
N GLU A 468 -4.15 -2.36 -27.89
CA GLU A 468 -4.02 -1.66 -29.20
C GLU A 468 -2.97 -0.54 -29.17
N GLN A 469 -2.67 0.01 -27.98
CA GLN A 469 -1.71 1.10 -27.82
C GLN A 469 -0.24 0.63 -27.73
N SER A 470 0.01 -0.67 -27.48
CA SER A 470 1.37 -1.23 -27.49
C SER A 470 1.38 -2.77 -27.48
N CYS A 471 2.09 -3.40 -28.42
CA CYS A 471 2.58 -4.78 -28.29
C CYS A 471 4.06 -4.70 -27.91
N GLN A 472 4.43 -5.17 -26.71
CA GLN A 472 5.83 -5.23 -26.29
C GLN A 472 6.22 -6.66 -25.91
N CYS A 473 7.27 -7.17 -26.57
CA CYS A 473 7.93 -8.42 -26.22
C CYS A 473 9.24 -8.13 -25.49
N THR A 474 9.50 -8.85 -24.40
CA THR A 474 10.74 -8.70 -23.61
C THR A 474 11.54 -10.00 -23.64
N GLY A 475 12.62 -10.04 -24.46
CA GLY A 475 13.61 -11.12 -24.49
C GLY A 475 14.15 -11.49 -25.88
N THR A 476 15.43 -11.86 -25.97
CA THR A 476 16.06 -12.46 -27.16
C THR A 476 15.88 -13.98 -27.10
N SER A 477 15.30 -14.59 -28.15
CA SER A 477 15.02 -16.03 -28.23
C SER A 477 15.48 -16.57 -29.59
N PRO A 478 16.06 -17.79 -29.67
CA PRO A 478 16.45 -18.42 -30.93
C PRO A 478 15.25 -18.77 -31.85
N ASN A 479 14.02 -18.63 -31.36
CA ASN A 479 12.76 -18.82 -32.10
C ASN A 479 12.11 -17.52 -32.63
N ALA A 480 12.90 -16.48 -32.94
CA ALA A 480 12.40 -15.16 -33.38
C ALA A 480 11.35 -15.23 -34.50
N GLY A 481 11.42 -16.22 -35.40
CA GLY A 481 10.42 -16.41 -36.48
C GLY A 481 9.00 -16.70 -36.00
N ASN A 482 8.83 -17.49 -34.93
CA ASN A 482 7.50 -17.75 -34.35
C ASN A 482 6.94 -16.53 -33.62
N TRP A 483 7.80 -15.70 -33.02
CA TRP A 483 7.40 -14.47 -32.35
C TRP A 483 6.83 -13.45 -33.31
N SER A 484 7.54 -13.19 -34.41
CA SER A 484 7.09 -12.24 -35.41
C SER A 484 5.79 -12.72 -36.10
N ALA A 485 5.65 -14.04 -36.33
CA ALA A 485 4.41 -14.65 -36.84
C ALA A 485 3.20 -14.47 -35.91
N ILE A 486 3.41 -14.65 -34.61
CA ILE A 486 2.38 -14.44 -33.59
C ILE A 486 1.98 -12.95 -33.54
N ILE A 487 2.95 -12.03 -33.42
CA ILE A 487 2.70 -10.57 -33.36
C ILE A 487 2.02 -10.05 -34.63
N TRP A 488 2.39 -10.56 -35.79
CA TRP A 488 1.83 -10.13 -37.07
C TRP A 488 0.43 -10.68 -37.33
N ARG A 489 0.14 -11.93 -36.92
CA ARG A 489 -1.24 -12.43 -36.90
C ARG A 489 -2.10 -11.64 -35.92
N MET A 490 -1.51 -11.20 -34.80
CA MET A 490 -2.16 -10.42 -33.74
C MET A 490 -2.47 -8.97 -34.14
N THR A 491 -1.61 -8.32 -34.93
CA THR A 491 -1.79 -6.91 -35.36
C THR A 491 -2.62 -6.74 -36.63
N ARG A 492 -2.75 -7.79 -37.45
CA ARG A 492 -3.50 -7.73 -38.73
C ARG A 492 -4.73 -8.64 -38.81
N GLY A 493 -5.28 -9.06 -37.66
CA GLY A 493 -6.56 -9.78 -37.62
C GLY A 493 -6.54 -11.16 -38.29
N GLY A 494 -5.46 -11.93 -38.12
CA GLY A 494 -5.43 -13.34 -38.55
C GLY A 494 -5.02 -13.61 -40.01
N GLN A 495 -4.34 -12.67 -40.69
CA GLN A 495 -3.70 -12.96 -41.99
C GLN A 495 -2.62 -14.07 -41.87
N ARG A 496 -2.01 -14.59 -42.95
CA ARG A 496 -0.91 -15.60 -42.91
C ARG A 496 0.49 -15.01 -42.98
N TRP A 497 1.37 -15.39 -42.04
CA TRP A 497 2.75 -14.87 -41.94
C TRP A 497 3.48 -14.96 -43.28
N PRO A 498 4.14 -13.88 -43.76
CA PRO A 498 4.82 -13.89 -45.06
C PRO A 498 5.93 -14.93 -45.10
N GLN A 499 6.14 -15.59 -46.25
CA GLN A 499 7.21 -16.59 -46.41
C GLN A 499 8.64 -16.00 -46.36
N ASP A 500 8.77 -14.66 -46.40
CA ASP A 500 10.05 -13.95 -46.32
C ASP A 500 10.01 -12.87 -45.21
N PRO A 501 10.60 -13.12 -44.03
CA PRO A 501 10.51 -12.24 -42.84
C PRO A 501 11.35 -10.96 -42.95
N ALA A 502 12.19 -10.80 -43.97
CA ALA A 502 13.11 -9.66 -44.10
C ALA A 502 12.45 -8.35 -44.59
N LYS A 503 11.16 -8.37 -44.98
CA LYS A 503 10.45 -7.21 -45.55
C LYS A 503 9.43 -6.55 -44.63
N GLY A 504 9.34 -6.95 -43.36
CA GLY A 504 8.27 -6.48 -42.47
C GLY A 504 8.60 -6.46 -40.99
N CYS A 505 9.84 -6.16 -40.61
CA CYS A 505 10.20 -5.78 -39.25
C CYS A 505 10.19 -4.25 -39.11
#